data_AF-A0A2M7TBU6-F1
#
_entry.id   AF-A0A2M7TBU6-F1
#
_cell.length_a   1.000
_cell.length_b   1.000
_cell.length_c   1.000
_cell.angle_alpha   90.00
_cell.angle_beta   90.00
_cell.angle_gamma   90.00
#
_symmetry.space_group_name_H-M   'P 1'
#
loop_
_entity.id
_entity.type
_entity.pdbx_description
1 polymer ?
#
loop_
_entity_poly.entity_id
_entity_poly.type
_entity_poly.pdbx_seq_one_letter_code
_entity_poly.pdbx_strand_id
1 'polypeptide(L)'
;MAKAAILKGILSRAGVSRRADTFSVVRIERILSELGIKSYEFDFEPRVVRLTEEADLIKVMLHFMPSGITEDSDIAISKLNDDMALRIGSWQFEARI
;
A
#
# COMPACT_ATOMS: atom_id res chain seq x y z
N MET A 1 0.76 17.53 40.88
CA MET A 1 0.03 16.35 40.37
C MET A 1 -1.36 16.77 39.96
N ALA A 2 -1.70 16.67 38.67
CA ALA A 2 -3.07 16.69 38.15
C ALA A 2 -3.09 15.95 36.82
N LYS A 3 -4.12 15.11 36.63
CA LYS A 3 -4.32 14.12 35.58
C LYS A 3 -4.82 14.72 34.26
N ALA A 4 -4.52 13.97 33.19
CA ALA A 4 -4.99 13.94 31.81
C ALA A 4 -6.32 14.63 31.40
N ALA A 5 -6.33 15.20 30.19
CA ALA A 5 -7.39 15.10 29.18
C ALA A 5 -6.86 15.66 27.83
N ILE A 6 -6.48 14.81 26.86
CA ILE A 6 -7.27 14.53 25.64
C ILE A 6 -7.76 15.81 24.92
N LEU A 7 -6.97 16.30 23.96
CA LEU A 7 -7.45 16.94 22.72
C LEU A 7 -6.99 15.99 21.60
N LYS A 8 -7.76 15.10 20.95
CA LYS A 8 -9.11 15.20 20.36
C LYS A 8 -9.38 16.60 19.83
N GLY A 9 -8.74 16.96 18.72
CA GLY A 9 -8.97 18.30 18.15
C GLY A 9 -8.62 18.56 16.68
N ILE A 10 -7.74 17.80 16.00
CA ILE A 10 -7.26 18.25 14.66
C ILE A 10 -6.96 17.11 13.68
N LEU A 11 -7.87 16.16 13.46
CA LEU A 11 -7.85 15.34 12.22
C LEU A 11 -9.25 15.07 11.63
N SER A 12 -10.26 15.84 12.05
CA SER A 12 -11.64 15.71 11.58
C SER A 12 -11.94 16.74 10.49
N ARG A 13 -11.43 16.52 9.26
CA ARG A 13 -11.76 17.17 7.96
C ARG A 13 -10.48 17.02 7.11
N ALA A 14 -10.45 16.51 5.88
CA ALA A 14 -11.40 16.13 4.87
C ALA A 14 -10.58 15.25 3.89
N GLY A 15 -11.11 14.27 3.18
CA GLY A 15 -12.49 14.07 2.85
C GLY A 15 -12.81 12.63 2.53
N VAL A 16 -14.06 12.47 2.15
CA VAL A 16 -14.63 11.29 1.51
C VAL A 16 -13.70 10.86 0.38
N SER A 17 -12.84 9.86 0.60
CA SER A 17 -12.35 9.10 -0.54
C SER A 17 -13.49 8.16 -0.89
N ARG A 18 -14.06 8.36 -2.08
CA ARG A 18 -14.94 7.41 -2.78
C ARG A 18 -14.40 6.01 -2.50
N ARG A 19 -15.25 5.02 -2.24
CA ARG A 19 -14.82 3.62 -2.06
C ARG A 19 -13.87 3.24 -3.20
N ALA A 20 -12.56 3.40 -2.98
CA ALA A 20 -11.56 2.97 -3.93
C ALA A 20 -11.75 1.47 -3.99
N ASP A 21 -12.03 0.95 -5.19
CA ASP A 21 -12.28 -0.47 -5.40
C ASP A 21 -11.14 -1.24 -4.75
N THR A 22 -11.45 -1.81 -3.59
CA THR A 22 -10.46 -2.43 -2.74
C THR A 22 -10.16 -3.77 -3.39
N PHE A 23 -8.95 -3.91 -3.95
CA PHE A 23 -8.49 -5.19 -4.45
C PHE A 23 -8.73 -6.26 -3.38
N SER A 24 -9.35 -7.38 -3.76
CA SER A 24 -9.47 -8.53 -2.85
C SER A 24 -8.09 -9.18 -2.68
N VAL A 25 -7.89 -9.91 -1.59
CA VAL A 25 -6.67 -10.72 -1.37
C VAL A 25 -6.39 -11.61 -2.58
N VAL A 26 -7.42 -12.33 -3.07
CA VAL A 26 -7.33 -13.20 -4.24
C VAL A 26 -6.84 -12.46 -5.49
N ARG A 27 -7.24 -11.20 -5.66
CA ARG A 27 -6.77 -10.37 -6.78
C ARG A 27 -5.30 -10.00 -6.60
N ILE A 28 -4.86 -9.66 -5.38
CA ILE A 28 -3.45 -9.38 -5.10
C ILE A 28 -2.58 -10.63 -5.30
N GLU A 29 -2.98 -11.78 -4.76
CA GLU A 29 -2.27 -13.05 -4.94
C GLU A 29 -2.11 -13.42 -6.42
N ARG A 30 -3.16 -13.21 -7.22
CA ARG A 30 -3.11 -13.43 -8.67
C ARG A 30 -2.07 -12.51 -9.33
N ILE A 31 -2.06 -11.22 -9.00
CA ILE A 31 -1.10 -10.26 -9.54
C ILE A 31 0.34 -10.66 -9.17
N LEU A 32 0.59 -11.03 -7.90
CA LEU A 32 1.90 -11.50 -7.46
C LEU A 32 2.34 -12.76 -8.24
N SER A 33 1.43 -13.70 -8.45
CA SER A 33 1.68 -14.90 -9.24
C SER A 33 1.98 -14.58 -10.72
N GLU A 34 1.24 -13.66 -11.33
CA GLU A 34 1.44 -13.22 -12.73
C GLU A 34 2.80 -12.52 -12.91
N LEU A 35 3.27 -11.80 -11.88
CA LEU A 35 4.59 -11.17 -11.83
C LEU A 35 5.73 -12.14 -11.48
N GLY A 36 5.41 -13.41 -11.20
CA GLY A 36 6.39 -14.43 -10.84
C GLY A 36 6.99 -14.25 -9.45
N ILE A 37 6.33 -13.49 -8.57
CA ILE A 37 6.76 -13.21 -7.19
C ILE A 37 6.34 -14.40 -6.32
N LYS A 38 7.33 -15.12 -5.77
CA LYS A 38 7.10 -16.36 -5.01
C LYS A 38 7.27 -16.23 -3.50
N SER A 39 7.97 -15.18 -3.05
CA SER A 39 8.35 -15.01 -1.65
C SER A 39 7.84 -13.67 -1.13
N TYR A 40 6.73 -13.72 -0.40
CA TYR A 40 6.10 -12.57 0.22
C TYR A 40 5.37 -12.97 1.52
N GLU A 41 5.12 -11.99 2.37
CA GLU A 41 4.30 -12.13 3.57
C GLU A 41 3.06 -11.24 3.46
N PHE A 42 1.89 -11.79 3.77
CA PHE A 42 0.65 -11.03 3.86
C PHE A 42 0.36 -10.65 5.31
N ASP A 43 0.06 -9.38 5.49
CA ASP A 43 -0.54 -8.83 6.70
C ASP A 43 -1.93 -8.28 6.34
N PHE A 44 -2.99 -9.04 6.63
CA PHE A 44 -4.35 -8.74 6.17
C PHE A 44 -4.95 -7.49 6.81
N GLU A 45 -4.47 -7.12 8.00
CA GLU A 45 -4.87 -5.94 8.76
C GLU A 45 -3.59 -5.28 9.30
N PRO A 46 -2.86 -4.53 8.45
CA PRO A 46 -3.42 -3.38 7.74
C PRO A 46 -3.42 -3.45 6.20
N ARG A 47 -3.43 -4.65 5.61
CA ARG A 47 -3.34 -4.90 4.14
C ARG A 47 -1.97 -4.54 3.56
N VAL A 48 -0.94 -5.11 4.15
CA VAL A 48 0.45 -4.97 3.73
C VAL A 48 0.91 -6.28 3.08
N VAL A 49 1.66 -6.14 1.99
CA VAL A 49 2.42 -7.22 1.35
C VAL A 49 3.89 -6.88 1.50
N ARG A 50 4.61 -7.68 2.28
CA ARG A 50 6.06 -7.55 2.44
C ARG A 50 6.73 -8.44 1.41
N LEU A 51 7.43 -7.82 0.48
CA LEU A 51 8.20 -8.47 -0.58
C LEU A 51 9.62 -8.72 -0.08
N THR A 52 10.19 -9.84 -0.48
CA THR A 52 11.54 -10.23 -0.05
C THR A 52 12.62 -9.47 -0.82
N GLU A 53 12.35 -9.09 -2.07
CA GLU A 53 13.31 -8.47 -2.98
C GLU A 53 12.82 -7.10 -3.46
N GLU A 54 13.69 -6.10 -3.49
CA GLU A 54 13.39 -4.78 -4.07
C GLU A 54 12.93 -4.89 -5.53
N ALA A 55 13.53 -5.81 -6.30
CA ALA A 55 13.16 -6.05 -7.69
C ALA A 55 11.69 -6.44 -7.86
N ASP A 56 11.10 -7.12 -6.88
CA ASP A 56 9.68 -7.49 -6.89
C ASP A 56 8.79 -6.27 -6.65
N LEU A 57 9.20 -5.34 -5.79
CA LEU A 57 8.48 -4.07 -5.60
C LEU A 57 8.47 -3.24 -6.88
N ILE A 58 9.57 -3.22 -7.62
CA ILE A 58 9.66 -2.56 -8.92
C ILE A 58 8.71 -3.21 -9.93
N LYS A 59 8.63 -4.55 -9.98
CA LYS A 59 7.67 -5.26 -10.86
C LYS A 59 6.23 -4.87 -10.53
N VAL A 60 5.88 -4.83 -9.24
CA VAL A 60 4.54 -4.39 -8.79
C VAL A 60 4.30 -2.95 -9.23
N MET A 61 5.25 -2.05 -8.99
CA MET A 61 5.15 -0.66 -9.41
C MET A 61 4.89 -0.54 -10.93
N LEU A 62 5.68 -1.22 -11.75
CA LEU A 62 5.53 -1.21 -13.22
C LEU A 62 4.20 -1.81 -13.69
N HIS A 63 3.69 -2.85 -13.01
CA HIS A 63 2.39 -3.44 -13.31
C HIS A 63 1.23 -2.44 -13.16
N PHE A 64 1.28 -1.62 -12.11
CA PHE A 64 0.24 -0.63 -11.81
C PHE A 64 0.48 0.74 -12.46
N MET A 65 1.59 0.93 -13.19
CA MET A 65 2.00 2.21 -13.80
C MET A 65 1.59 2.47 -15.27
N PRO A 66 0.67 1.77 -15.97
CA PRO A 66 0.52 1.99 -17.41
C PRO A 66 -0.12 3.36 -17.74
N SER A 67 0.73 4.32 -18.12
CA SER A 67 0.51 5.48 -19.03
C SER A 67 -0.57 6.52 -18.72
N GLY A 68 -1.31 6.39 -17.63
CA GLY A 68 -2.23 7.41 -17.17
C GLY A 68 -2.78 6.98 -15.83
N ILE A 69 -2.41 7.70 -14.78
CA ILE A 69 -3.07 7.63 -13.48
C ILE A 69 -4.56 7.77 -13.77
N THR A 70 -5.29 6.66 -13.77
CA THR A 70 -6.74 6.71 -13.80
C THR A 70 -7.16 7.38 -12.50
N GLU A 71 -8.23 8.18 -12.54
CA GLU A 71 -8.75 8.90 -11.37
C GLU A 71 -9.10 7.99 -10.18
N ASP A 72 -9.06 6.66 -10.39
CA ASP A 72 -9.54 5.63 -9.48
C ASP A 72 -8.42 4.86 -8.75
N SER A 73 -7.13 5.17 -8.97
CA SER A 73 -6.02 4.47 -8.32
C SER A 73 -4.98 5.45 -7.76
N ASP A 74 -5.15 5.81 -6.49
CA ASP A 74 -4.15 6.56 -5.74
C ASP A 74 -2.89 5.70 -5.56
N ILE A 75 -1.87 5.96 -6.37
CA ILE A 75 -0.53 5.40 -6.22
C ILE A 75 0.32 6.37 -5.41
N ALA A 76 0.86 5.92 -4.28
CA ALA A 76 1.80 6.71 -3.48
C ALA A 76 3.06 5.90 -3.20
N ILE A 77 4.21 6.50 -3.47
CA ILE A 77 5.53 5.91 -3.18
C ILE A 77 6.11 6.67 -1.99
N SER A 78 6.62 5.94 -1.01
CA SER A 78 7.35 6.52 0.13
C SER A 78 8.61 5.70 0.41
N LYS A 79 9.65 6.38 0.91
CA LYS A 79 10.89 5.76 1.35
C LYS A 79 11.18 6.22 2.77
N LEU A 80 11.38 5.28 3.68
CA LEU A 80 11.76 5.54 5.05
C LEU A 80 12.92 4.61 5.43
N ASN A 81 14.08 5.19 5.73
CA ASN A 81 15.33 4.45 5.94
C ASN A 81 15.63 3.53 4.72
N ASP A 82 15.85 2.25 5.00
CA ASP A 82 16.10 1.21 4.02
C ASP A 82 14.80 0.59 3.48
N ASP A 83 13.61 1.06 3.87
CA ASP A 83 12.35 0.48 3.39
C ASP A 83 11.71 1.38 2.33
N MET A 84 11.26 0.76 1.23
CA MET A 84 10.44 1.40 0.21
C MET A 84 9.03 0.83 0.23
N ALA A 85 8.05 1.72 0.20
CA ALA A 85 6.64 1.37 0.24
C ALA A 85 5.90 1.96 -0.97
N LEU A 86 5.07 1.14 -1.59
CA LEU A 86 4.17 1.47 -2.69
C LEU A 86 2.73 1.22 -2.22
N ARG A 87 1.94 2.27 -2.10
CA ARG A 87 0.51 2.16 -1.79
C ARG A 87 -0.30 2.22 -3.07
N ILE A 88 -1.23 1.28 -3.24
CA ILE A 88 -2.17 1.21 -4.37
C ILE A 88 -3.56 0.94 -3.82
N GLY A 89 -4.44 1.94 -3.90
CA GLY A 89 -5.75 1.87 -3.26
C GLY A 89 -5.60 1.67 -1.73
N SER A 90 -6.17 0.58 -1.21
CA SER A 90 -6.08 0.22 0.22
C SER A 90 -4.94 -0.74 0.57
N TRP A 91 -4.08 -1.10 -0.39
CA TRP A 91 -2.98 -2.05 -0.19
C TRP A 91 -1.65 -1.33 -0.18
N GLN A 92 -0.72 -1.82 0.62
CA GLN A 92 0.65 -1.33 0.68
C GLN A 92 1.61 -2.49 0.39
N PHE A 93 2.56 -2.26 -0.50
CA PHE A 93 3.63 -3.19 -0.85
C PHE A 93 4.93 -2.61 -0.32
N GLU A 94 5.72 -3.40 0.38
CA GLU A 94 6.97 -2.96 1.02
C GLU A 94 8.12 -3.89 0.67
N ALA A 95 9.30 -3.34 0.47
CA ALA A 95 10.54 -4.11 0.37
C ALA A 95 11.67 -3.34 1.07
N ARG A 96 12.57 -4.09 1.68
CA ARG A 96 13.82 -3.56 2.22
C ARG A 96 14.86 -3.48 1.09
N ILE A 97 15.50 -2.31 0.98
CA ILE A 97 16.56 -1.91 0.04
C ILE A 97 17.92 -2.12 0.71
#